data_AF-G9KHD8-F1
#
_entry.id   AF-G9KHD8-F1
#
_cell.length_a   1.000
_cell.length_b   1.000
_cell.length_c   1.000
_cell.angle_alpha   90.00
_cell.angle_beta   90.00
_cell.angle_gamma   90.00
#
_symmetry.space_group_name_H-M   'P 1'
#
loop_
_entity.id
_entity.type
_entity.pdbx_description
1 polymer ?
#
loop_
_entity_poly.entity_id
_entity_poly.type
_entity_poly.pdbx_seq_one_letter_code
_entity_poly.pdbx_strand_id
1 'polypeptide(L)'
;SVVWVLLAPGAAGMPQFSTFHSENRDWTFNHLTVHRGTGAVYVGAINRVYKLTGNLTIQVAHKTGPEEDNKSCYPPLIVQPCSEVLTLTNNVNKLLIIDYSENR
;
A
#
# COMPACT_ATOMS: atom_id res chain seq x y z
N SER A 1 -26.13 39.19 37.05
CA SER A 1 -25.31 38.82 35.87
C SER A 1 -25.87 37.54 35.28
N VAL A 2 -26.39 37.58 34.05
CA VAL A 2 -26.93 36.42 33.35
C VAL A 2 -25.81 35.84 32.48
N VAL A 3 -25.32 34.66 32.82
CA VAL A 3 -24.31 33.95 32.03
C VAL A 3 -25.03 33.27 30.87
N TRP A 4 -24.86 33.81 29.66
CA TRP A 4 -25.28 33.14 28.44
C TRP A 4 -24.28 32.02 28.14
N VAL A 5 -24.67 30.77 28.39
CA VAL A 5 -23.94 29.62 27.88
C VAL A 5 -24.17 29.57 26.39
N LEU A 6 -23.17 29.98 25.61
CA LEU A 6 -23.15 29.74 24.17
C LEU A 6 -23.08 28.22 23.96
N LEU A 7 -24.23 27.61 23.69
CA LEU A 7 -24.29 26.27 23.11
C LEU A 7 -23.67 26.37 21.72
N ALA A 8 -22.38 26.05 21.63
CA ALA A 8 -21.74 25.81 20.35
C ALA A 8 -22.56 24.72 19.62
N PRO A 9 -22.94 24.92 18.34
CA PRO A 9 -23.54 23.84 17.57
C PRO A 9 -22.57 22.67 17.59
N GLY A 10 -23.01 21.52 18.10
CA GLY A 10 -22.24 20.28 18.01
C GLY A 10 -21.84 20.09 16.56
N ALA A 11 -20.54 19.91 16.30
CA ALA A 11 -20.03 19.63 14.98
C ALA A 11 -20.84 18.47 14.39
N ALA A 12 -21.71 18.76 13.42
CA ALA A 12 -22.44 17.74 12.69
C ALA A 12 -21.39 16.78 12.12
N GLY A 13 -21.48 15.50 12.51
CA GLY A 13 -20.44 14.52 12.23
C GLY A 13 -20.10 14.49 10.75
N MET A 14 -18.82 14.70 10.42
CA MET A 14 -18.35 14.55 9.04
C MET A 14 -18.62 13.11 8.58
N PRO A 15 -19.03 12.90 7.31
CA PRO A 15 -19.22 11.56 6.78
C PRO A 15 -17.90 10.77 6.87
N GLN A 16 -17.94 9.63 7.56
CA GLN A 16 -16.79 8.75 7.74
C GLN A 16 -16.79 7.67 6.67
N PHE A 17 -15.75 7.68 5.83
CA PHE A 17 -15.54 6.68 4.80
C PHE A 17 -14.66 5.54 5.29
N SER A 18 -14.85 4.34 4.74
CA SER A 18 -13.89 3.25 4.93
C SER A 18 -12.54 3.68 4.37
N THR A 19 -11.47 3.45 5.13
CA THR A 19 -10.11 3.89 4.80
C THR A 19 -9.12 2.78 5.15
N PHE A 20 -8.02 2.73 4.41
CA PHE A 20 -6.90 1.85 4.67
C PHE A 20 -5.61 2.67 4.74
N HIS A 21 -4.81 2.41 5.77
CA HIS A 21 -3.57 3.13 6.06
C HIS A 21 -2.38 2.21 5.87
N SER A 22 -1.26 2.77 5.39
CA SER A 22 -0.02 2.02 5.25
C SER A 22 0.49 1.54 6.62
N GLU A 23 1.08 0.35 6.66
CA GLU A 23 1.69 -0.23 7.87
C GLU A 23 2.87 0.62 8.38
N ASN A 24 3.52 1.36 7.48
CA ASN A 24 4.67 2.21 7.76
C ASN A 24 4.54 3.54 6.99
N ARG A 25 4.99 4.64 7.59
CA ARG A 25 4.97 5.99 6.98
C ARG A 25 5.80 6.08 5.71
N ASP A 26 6.91 5.34 5.64
CA ASP A 26 7.80 5.32 4.48
C ASP A 26 7.32 4.33 3.41
N TRP A 27 6.38 3.43 3.75
CA TRP A 27 5.85 2.43 2.83
C TRP A 27 4.62 2.96 2.09
N THR A 28 4.85 3.98 1.27
CA THR A 28 3.79 4.69 0.56
C THR A 28 3.10 3.81 -0.49
N PHE A 29 1.82 4.08 -0.74
CA PHE A 29 1.06 3.47 -1.82
C PHE A 29 1.52 4.00 -3.19
N ASN A 30 1.53 3.14 -4.21
CA ASN A 30 1.98 3.47 -5.56
C ASN A 30 0.88 3.27 -6.61
N HIS A 31 0.22 2.11 -6.61
CA HIS A 31 -0.81 1.77 -7.59
C HIS A 31 -2.03 1.13 -6.93
N LEU A 32 -3.19 1.28 -7.56
CA LEU A 32 -4.45 0.68 -7.12
C LEU A 32 -5.21 0.14 -8.32
N THR A 33 -5.80 -1.04 -8.17
CA THR A 33 -6.74 -1.62 -9.15
C THR A 33 -7.85 -2.37 -8.44
N VAL A 34 -9.03 -2.43 -9.06
CA VAL A 34 -10.21 -3.12 -8.53
C VAL A 34 -10.63 -4.20 -9.50
N HIS A 35 -10.80 -5.42 -9.01
CA HIS A 35 -11.23 -6.54 -9.81
C HIS A 35 -12.72 -6.43 -10.16
N ARG A 36 -13.04 -6.28 -11.45
CA ARG A 36 -14.39 -5.98 -11.95
C ARG A 36 -15.45 -7.00 -11.54
N GLY A 37 -15.10 -8.28 -11.46
CA GLY A 37 -16.06 -9.36 -11.14
C GLY A 37 -16.27 -9.63 -9.65
N THR A 38 -15.31 -9.26 -8.79
CA THR A 38 -15.32 -9.67 -7.37
C THR A 38 -15.35 -8.48 -6.41
N GLY A 39 -15.04 -7.28 -6.88
CA GLY A 39 -14.89 -6.09 -6.04
C GLY A 39 -13.66 -6.11 -5.13
N ALA A 40 -12.76 -7.10 -5.30
CA ALA A 40 -11.50 -7.13 -4.57
C ALA A 40 -10.62 -5.93 -4.97
N VAL A 41 -10.06 -5.25 -3.97
CA VAL A 41 -9.19 -4.09 -4.16
C VAL A 41 -7.75 -4.54 -4.00
N TYR A 42 -6.91 -4.28 -5.00
CA TYR A 42 -5.48 -4.56 -4.94
C TYR A 42 -4.70 -3.25 -4.88
N VAL A 43 -3.77 -3.17 -3.92
CA VAL A 43 -2.94 -1.97 -3.70
C VAL A 43 -1.48 -2.37 -3.75
N GLY A 44 -0.75 -1.80 -4.72
CA GLY A 44 0.70 -1.90 -4.82
C GLY A 44 1.34 -0.78 -4.03
N ALA A 45 2.22 -1.11 -3.11
CA ALA A 45 2.91 -0.18 -2.23
C ALA A 45 4.40 -0.50 -2.19
N ILE A 46 5.16 0.36 -1.52
CA ILE A 46 6.54 0.04 -1.16
C ILE A 46 6.55 -1.18 -0.23
N ASN A 47 7.34 -2.19 -0.59
CA ASN A 47 7.55 -3.45 0.13
C ASN A 47 6.32 -4.36 0.33
N ARG A 48 5.15 -3.97 -0.20
CA ARG A 48 3.89 -4.68 0.00
C ARG A 48 3.00 -4.66 -1.23
N VAL A 49 2.29 -5.76 -1.46
CA VAL A 49 1.09 -5.82 -2.31
C VAL A 49 -0.07 -6.32 -1.46
N TYR A 50 -1.12 -5.51 -1.35
CA TYR A 50 -2.30 -5.82 -0.55
C TYR A 50 -3.45 -6.31 -1.42
N LYS A 51 -4.19 -7.29 -0.92
CA LYS A 51 -5.55 -7.61 -1.35
C LYS A 51 -6.50 -7.23 -0.22
N LEU A 52 -7.45 -6.38 -0.51
CA LEU A 52 -8.45 -5.86 0.41
C LEU A 52 -9.85 -6.26 -0.06
N THR A 53 -10.78 -6.32 0.89
CA THR A 53 -12.22 -6.35 0.60
C THR A 53 -12.71 -5.02 0.03
N GLY A 54 -13.96 -4.97 -0.45
CA GLY A 54 -14.58 -3.74 -0.96
C GLY A 54 -14.73 -2.61 0.08
N ASN A 55 -14.72 -2.93 1.38
CA ASN A 55 -14.67 -1.95 2.46
C ASN A 55 -13.24 -1.71 3.00
N LEU A 56 -12.22 -2.06 2.21
CA LEU A 56 -10.80 -1.83 2.49
C LEU A 56 -10.25 -2.56 3.72
N THR A 57 -10.87 -3.68 4.13
CA THR A 57 -10.30 -4.58 5.14
C THR A 57 -9.26 -5.49 4.51
N ILE A 58 -8.08 -5.62 5.13
CA ILE A 58 -7.01 -6.47 4.60
C ILE A 58 -7.43 -7.93 4.60
N GLN A 59 -7.26 -8.59 3.45
CA GLN A 59 -7.35 -10.06 3.33
C GLN A 59 -5.96 -10.69 3.23
N VAL A 60 -5.08 -10.08 2.42
CA VAL A 60 -3.70 -10.55 2.21
C VAL A 60 -2.76 -9.36 2.13
N ALA A 61 -1.59 -9.48 2.75
CA ALA A 61 -0.48 -8.51 2.66
C ALA A 61 0.80 -9.24 2.21
N HIS A 62 1.02 -9.30 0.90
CA HIS A 62 2.19 -9.96 0.33
C HIS A 62 3.43 -9.08 0.49
N LYS A 63 4.51 -9.60 1.10
CA LYS A 63 5.78 -8.89 1.27
C LYS A 63 6.57 -8.94 -0.03
N THR A 64 7.07 -7.78 -0.49
CA THR A 64 7.95 -7.66 -1.66
C THR A 64 9.33 -7.07 -1.32
N GLY A 65 9.55 -6.66 -0.07
CA GLY A 65 10.83 -6.11 0.41
C GLY A 65 10.75 -5.65 1.88
N PRO A 66 11.72 -4.86 2.36
CA PRO A 66 12.96 -4.51 1.67
C PRO A 66 13.92 -5.72 1.61
N GLU A 67 14.91 -5.66 0.72
CA GLU A 67 15.97 -6.65 0.56
C GLU A 67 17.33 -5.95 0.43
N GLU A 68 18.43 -6.63 0.75
CA GLU A 68 19.78 -6.08 0.49
C GLU A 68 20.06 -6.04 -1.01
N ASP A 69 20.26 -4.84 -1.55
CA ASP A 69 20.47 -4.63 -2.98
C ASP A 69 21.35 -3.41 -3.25
N ASN A 70 21.84 -3.32 -4.49
CA ASN A 70 22.50 -2.14 -5.02
C ASN A 70 22.17 -2.00 -6.51
N LYS A 71 21.73 -0.81 -6.94
CA LYS A 71 21.33 -0.53 -8.33
C LYS A 71 22.45 -0.71 -9.35
N SER A 72 23.72 -0.69 -8.91
CA SER A 72 24.88 -0.95 -9.75
C SER A 72 25.13 -2.44 -10.00
N CYS A 73 24.48 -3.34 -9.25
CA CYS A 73 24.61 -4.78 -9.45
C CYS A 73 23.84 -5.25 -10.69
N TYR A 74 24.57 -5.58 -11.76
CA TYR A 74 24.01 -6.15 -12.97
C TYR A 74 24.91 -7.26 -13.56
N PRO A 75 24.38 -8.46 -13.88
CA PRO A 75 23.07 -9.02 -13.49
C PRO A 75 22.75 -8.97 -11.98
N PRO A 76 21.47 -9.04 -11.58
CA PRO A 76 21.05 -8.86 -10.19
C PRO A 76 21.51 -10.01 -9.27
N LEU A 77 21.52 -9.76 -7.96
CA LEU A 77 22.00 -10.67 -6.90
C LEU A 77 21.37 -12.08 -6.94
N ILE A 78 20.11 -12.18 -7.37
CA ILE A 78 19.40 -13.47 -7.50
C ILE A 78 19.98 -14.38 -8.60
N VAL A 79 20.77 -13.82 -9.53
CA VAL A 79 21.39 -14.55 -10.64
C VAL A 79 22.89 -14.74 -10.40
N GLN A 80 23.56 -13.77 -9.79
CA GLN A 80 25.00 -13.82 -9.56
C GLN A 80 25.43 -13.04 -8.31
N PRO A 81 26.56 -13.39 -7.68
CA PRO A 81 27.17 -12.55 -6.65
C PRO A 81 27.55 -11.15 -7.19
N CYS A 82 27.47 -10.14 -6.34
CA CYS A 82 27.87 -8.77 -6.65
C CYS A 82 28.93 -8.29 -5.64
N SER A 83 29.94 -7.55 -6.11
CA SER A 83 31.02 -7.01 -5.26
C SER A 83 30.74 -5.59 -4.74
N GLU A 84 29.64 -4.98 -5.16
CA GLU A 84 29.21 -3.66 -4.68
C GLU A 84 28.76 -3.72 -3.22
N VAL A 85 28.86 -2.58 -2.51
CA VAL A 85 28.33 -2.46 -1.15
C VAL A 85 26.81 -2.53 -1.18
N LEU A 86 26.23 -3.50 -0.49
CA LEU A 86 24.79 -3.69 -0.44
C LEU A 86 24.16 -2.79 0.64
N THR A 87 22.93 -2.35 0.37
CA THR A 87 22.13 -1.60 1.33
C THR A 87 20.71 -2.15 1.36
N LEU A 88 20.06 -2.10 2.53
CA LEU A 88 18.66 -2.46 2.65
C LEU A 88 17.81 -1.51 1.78
N THR A 89 17.28 -2.03 0.68
CA THR A 89 16.65 -1.25 -0.39
C THR A 89 15.15 -1.54 -0.43
N ASN A 90 14.35 -0.47 -0.42
CA ASN A 90 12.89 -0.56 -0.57
C ASN A 90 12.51 -1.00 -1.99
N ASN A 91 11.56 -1.92 -2.09
CA ASN A 91 10.98 -2.36 -3.35
C ASN A 91 9.74 -1.53 -3.69
N VAL A 92 9.88 -0.57 -4.60
CA VAL A 92 8.78 0.27 -5.09
C VAL A 92 7.92 -0.51 -6.07
N ASN A 93 6.61 -0.54 -5.87
CA ASN A 93 5.71 -1.15 -6.84
C ASN A 93 5.64 -0.27 -8.10
N LYS A 94 6.24 -0.74 -9.20
CA LYS A 94 6.30 0.00 -10.47
C LYS A 94 5.18 -0.36 -11.46
N LEU A 95 4.47 -1.45 -11.24
CA LEU A 95 3.39 -1.93 -12.09
C LEU A 95 2.45 -2.82 -11.27
N LEU A 96 1.14 -2.68 -11.50
CA LEU A 96 0.11 -3.52 -10.92
C LEU A 96 -1.04 -3.67 -11.93
N ILE A 97 -1.23 -4.87 -12.46
CA ILE A 97 -2.23 -5.17 -13.49
C ILE A 97 -2.91 -6.49 -13.09
N ILE A 98 -4.22 -6.57 -13.34
CA ILE A 98 -4.98 -7.82 -13.22
C ILE A 98 -5.00 -8.46 -14.62
N ASP A 99 -4.51 -9.70 -14.70
CA ASP A 99 -4.67 -10.57 -15.87
C ASP A 99 -5.98 -11.34 -15.72
N TYR A 100 -7.05 -10.77 -16.28
CA TYR A 100 -8.41 -11.33 -16.15
C TYR A 100 -8.56 -12.69 -16.84
N SER A 101 -7.82 -12.95 -17.93
CA SER A 101 -7.84 -14.24 -18.64
C SER A 101 -7.32 -15.38 -17.77
N GLU A 102 -6.25 -15.11 -17.02
CA GLU A 102 -5.55 -16.12 -16.22
C GLU A 102 -5.91 -16.03 -14.72
N ASN A 103 -6.84 -15.15 -14.36
CA ASN A 103 -7.33 -14.92 -13.01
C ASN A 103 -6.19 -14.66 -11.99
N ARG A 104 -5.20 -13.85 -12.37
CA ARG A 104 -4.01 -13.52 -11.57
C ARG A 104 -3.67 -12.03 -11.58
#